data_AF-A0A5C7RW51-F1
#
_entry.id   AF-A0A5C7RW51-F1
#
_cell.length_a   1.000
_cell.length_b   1.000
_cell.length_c   1.000
_cell.angle_alpha   90.00
_cell.angle_beta   90.00
_cell.angle_gamma   90.00
#
_symmetry.space_group_name_H-M   'P 1'
#
loop_
_entity.id
_entity.type
_entity.pdbx_description
1 polymer ?
#
loop_
_entity_poly.entity_id
_entity_poly.type
_entity_poly.pdbx_seq_one_letter_code
_entity_poly.pdbx_strand_id
1 'polypeptide(L)'
;MTHPTYQFKKLILAGGAVFAMLAVPMAINSLTGLDLGMMSAAHAADDGGASKKSGGHKGKAGSQKGAQGKGGEASKKIFRVPEASEDSDRPVWAGVKGGKSGGGGKPAGAGSKKGDLYGDMVVLLRDANGAPILNSAGLVQVIAYVYDTNGNLVPLKDASGNLVTIPYNAEGDLETSINGVPVYSAEVELGRLSVGRAPTKVLTHSLDEAMSKLTASGAVIALDSTGRLTVNGVTIDSPLENLALYETYMKTGTLPGVTLPANFNPAALLAAAADKTGNISVDTVVYMNSILGINNGTTYYTFTTDYDRYTTWKNATASVLVLQPDGVTYKAETVNLYDAVFNSTNWTDPTAVGGADDFAAAANDYLRVIQFVHDNGVR
;
A
#
# COMPACT_ATOMS: atom_id res chain seq x y z
N MET A 1 -26.74 -24.26 16.60
CA MET A 1 -25.80 -24.69 15.56
C MET A 1 -24.42 -24.26 16.04
N THR A 2 -23.53 -25.20 16.29
CA THR A 2 -22.13 -24.93 16.69
C THR A 2 -21.39 -24.44 15.46
N HIS A 3 -21.02 -23.16 15.43
CA HIS A 3 -20.21 -22.62 14.34
C HIS A 3 -18.79 -23.21 14.41
N PRO A 4 -18.24 -23.76 13.32
CA PRO A 4 -16.86 -24.19 13.29
C PRO A 4 -15.94 -23.01 13.63
N THR A 5 -14.92 -23.26 14.45
CA THR A 5 -14.00 -22.22 14.91
C THR A 5 -12.75 -22.22 14.03
N TYR A 6 -12.50 -21.11 13.34
CA TYR A 6 -11.34 -20.92 12.47
C TYR A 6 -10.28 -20.03 13.13
N GLN A 7 -9.01 -20.24 12.78
CA GLN A 7 -7.95 -19.34 13.21
C GLN A 7 -7.95 -18.10 12.30
N PHE A 8 -8.72 -17.09 12.67
CA PHE A 8 -8.53 -15.76 12.13
C PHE A 8 -7.46 -15.04 12.95
N LYS A 9 -6.34 -14.66 12.30
CA LYS A 9 -5.48 -13.61 12.89
C LYS A 9 -6.33 -12.36 13.01
N LYS A 10 -6.67 -12.00 14.25
CA LYS A 10 -7.64 -10.96 14.57
C LYS A 10 -7.28 -9.64 13.89
N LEU A 11 -8.00 -9.30 12.83
CA LEU A 11 -8.43 -7.93 12.60
C LEU A 11 -9.84 -7.87 13.17
N ILE A 12 -10.01 -7.17 14.28
CA ILE A 12 -11.33 -6.94 14.85
C ILE A 12 -12.05 -5.99 13.90
N LEU A 13 -12.80 -6.53 12.95
CA LEU A 13 -13.84 -5.78 12.25
C LEU A 13 -15.04 -5.72 13.21
N ALA A 14 -15.00 -4.78 14.15
CA ALA A 14 -16.13 -4.51 15.01
C ALA A 14 -17.21 -3.80 14.18
N GLY A 15 -18.21 -4.56 13.75
CA GLY A 15 -19.51 -3.99 13.42
C GLY A 15 -20.07 -3.27 14.64
N GLY A 16 -20.27 -1.97 14.55
CA GLY A 16 -20.80 -1.16 15.63
C GLY A 16 -20.65 0.34 15.35
N ALA A 17 -21.65 0.92 14.70
CA ALA A 17 -21.71 2.33 14.35
C ALA A 17 -21.84 3.24 15.59
N VAL A 18 -21.03 4.30 15.65
CA VAL A 18 -21.42 5.62 16.17
C VAL A 18 -20.75 6.66 15.28
N PHE A 19 -21.51 7.22 14.34
CA PHE A 19 -21.04 8.27 13.44
C PHE A 19 -21.16 9.64 14.13
N ALA A 20 -20.06 10.39 14.21
CA ALA A 20 -20.09 11.79 14.59
C ALA A 20 -20.69 12.60 13.43
N MET A 21 -21.98 12.92 13.52
CA MET A 21 -22.68 13.72 12.52
C MET A 21 -22.49 15.21 12.79
N LEU A 22 -22.09 15.96 11.77
CA LEU A 22 -21.97 17.40 11.84
C LEU A 22 -22.90 18.07 10.82
N ALA A 23 -23.68 19.05 11.27
CA ALA A 23 -24.61 19.79 10.41
C ALA A 23 -23.86 20.89 9.65
N VAL A 24 -23.72 20.75 8.33
CA VAL A 24 -23.10 21.77 7.46
C VAL A 24 -24.07 22.09 6.30
N PRO A 25 -24.36 23.38 6.00
CA PRO A 25 -25.23 23.74 4.88
C PRO A 25 -24.50 23.74 3.52
N MET A 26 -24.90 22.78 2.68
CA MET A 26 -24.98 22.68 1.19
C MET A 26 -23.90 23.30 0.26
N ALA A 27 -23.36 22.49 -0.67
CA ALA A 27 -23.87 22.32 -2.06
C ALA A 27 -22.78 21.82 -3.03
N ILE A 28 -22.62 20.50 -3.28
CA ILE A 28 -21.93 19.95 -4.48
C ILE A 28 -22.48 18.54 -4.80
N ASN A 29 -22.59 18.21 -6.10
CA ASN A 29 -23.01 16.92 -6.65
C ASN A 29 -22.34 15.72 -5.95
N SER A 30 -23.17 14.76 -5.59
CA SER A 30 -22.89 13.60 -4.74
C SER A 30 -22.02 12.54 -5.41
N LEU A 31 -20.95 12.13 -4.73
CA LEU A 31 -20.42 10.77 -4.80
C LEU A 31 -20.49 10.18 -3.40
N THR A 32 -21.49 9.33 -3.18
CA THR A 32 -21.67 8.59 -1.94
C THR A 32 -20.85 7.30 -2.01
N GLY A 33 -20.01 7.04 -1.01
CA GLY A 33 -19.84 5.67 -0.53
C GLY A 33 -18.52 4.94 -0.75
N LEU A 34 -17.40 5.56 -1.12
CA LEU A 34 -16.11 4.85 -1.13
C LEU A 34 -15.89 4.10 0.21
N ASP A 35 -15.69 2.78 0.14
CA ASP A 35 -15.46 1.91 1.32
C ASP A 35 -14.07 2.20 1.90
N LEU A 36 -14.06 3.21 2.77
CA LEU A 36 -12.88 3.69 3.47
C LEU A 36 -12.77 2.91 4.77
N GLY A 37 -12.05 1.79 4.71
CA GLY A 37 -11.86 0.86 5.82
C GLY A 37 -11.42 1.56 7.13
N MET A 38 -11.90 1.04 8.26
CA MET A 38 -11.51 1.49 9.60
C MET A 38 -10.02 1.21 9.86
N MET A 39 -9.27 2.20 10.33
CA MET A 39 -7.86 2.03 10.71
C MET A 39 -7.74 1.87 12.23
N SER A 40 -7.21 0.74 12.70
CA SER A 40 -7.11 0.42 14.13
C SER A 40 -5.91 1.09 14.81
N ALA A 41 -6.12 1.55 16.05
CA ALA A 41 -5.20 2.28 16.91
C ALA A 41 -3.79 1.65 17.13
N ALA A 42 -3.59 0.36 16.85
CA ALA A 42 -2.27 -0.28 16.98
C ALA A 42 -1.23 0.24 15.97
N HIS A 43 -1.66 0.98 14.95
CA HIS A 43 -0.80 1.56 13.91
C HIS A 43 -0.55 3.07 14.07
N ALA A 44 -1.10 3.71 15.11
CA ALA A 44 -1.07 5.16 15.30
C ALA A 44 -0.13 5.61 16.44
N ALA A 45 0.94 4.86 16.70
CA ALA A 45 1.94 5.19 17.71
C ALA A 45 3.26 5.63 17.08
N ASP A 46 3.22 6.61 16.18
CA ASP A 46 4.32 7.57 16.05
C ASP A 46 3.80 8.81 15.33
N ASP A 47 3.21 9.73 16.10
CA ASP A 47 2.74 10.98 15.55
C ASP A 47 3.07 12.17 16.45
N GLY A 48 3.56 13.22 15.81
CA GLY A 48 3.51 14.58 16.32
C GLY A 48 4.82 15.17 16.85
N GLY A 49 5.42 16.09 16.08
CA GLY A 49 6.47 16.93 16.63
C GLY A 49 7.11 17.97 15.73
N ALA A 50 6.35 18.75 14.97
CA ALA A 50 6.88 19.98 14.37
C ALA A 50 7.18 21.03 15.45
N SER A 51 8.45 21.29 15.76
CA SER A 51 8.86 22.57 16.37
C SER A 51 10.25 23.03 15.89
N LYS A 52 10.28 24.26 15.35
CA LYS A 52 11.50 25.05 15.18
C LYS A 52 11.96 25.53 16.55
N LYS A 53 13.21 25.27 16.94
CA LYS A 53 14.23 26.29 17.28
C LYS A 53 15.49 25.68 17.87
N SER A 54 16.58 26.34 17.50
CA SER A 54 17.96 26.19 17.96
C SER A 54 18.13 26.20 19.48
N GLY A 55 19.17 25.48 19.92
CA GLY A 55 20.13 26.04 20.88
C GLY A 55 20.14 25.39 22.27
N GLY A 56 21.04 24.42 22.44
CA GLY A 56 21.87 24.22 23.62
C GLY A 56 21.17 23.87 24.95
N HIS A 57 21.54 22.73 25.54
CA HIS A 57 22.46 22.71 26.70
C HIS A 57 22.74 21.27 27.16
N LYS A 58 24.04 21.01 27.35
CA LYS A 58 24.68 20.24 28.44
C LYS A 58 24.13 18.85 28.79
N GLY A 59 24.74 17.83 28.19
CA GLY A 59 24.92 16.51 28.81
C GLY A 59 26.36 16.35 29.31
N LYS A 60 26.54 16.23 30.64
CA LYS A 60 27.79 15.87 31.31
C LYS A 60 28.13 14.40 31.02
N ALA A 61 29.34 14.14 30.55
CA ALA A 61 30.12 12.93 30.81
C ALA A 61 31.58 13.40 30.89
N GLY A 62 32.27 13.25 32.02
CA GLY A 62 32.84 11.96 32.40
C GLY A 62 34.34 12.04 32.13
N SER A 63 35.07 12.57 33.12
CA SER A 63 36.51 12.79 33.16
C SER A 63 37.34 11.54 32.85
N GLN A 64 38.45 11.70 32.10
CA GLN A 64 39.81 11.35 32.58
C GLN A 64 40.94 11.84 31.65
N LYS A 65 41.80 12.67 32.24
CA LYS A 65 43.27 12.83 32.11
C LYS A 65 43.97 12.88 30.73
N GLY A 66 44.73 13.96 30.51
CA GLY A 66 46.00 13.88 29.76
C GLY A 66 46.52 15.20 29.13
N ALA A 67 47.35 15.94 29.88
CA ALA A 67 48.48 16.76 29.42
C ALA A 67 48.30 17.89 28.36
N GLN A 68 48.09 19.11 28.88
CA GLN A 68 48.95 20.30 28.74
C GLN A 68 49.96 20.39 27.55
N GLY A 69 49.76 21.39 26.68
CA GLY A 69 50.79 21.88 25.74
C GLY A 69 50.31 23.11 24.95
N LYS A 70 50.93 24.27 25.20
CA LYS A 70 50.57 25.63 24.73
C LYS A 70 51.11 25.97 23.34
N GLY A 71 50.44 26.92 22.68
CA GLY A 71 51.01 27.89 21.72
C GLY A 71 51.08 27.37 20.28
N GLY A 72 50.76 28.11 19.24
CA GLY A 72 50.71 29.56 19.06
C GLY A 72 51.30 29.85 17.68
N GLU A 73 50.61 30.73 16.94
CA GLU A 73 51.04 31.41 15.72
C GLU A 73 51.09 30.66 14.37
N ALA A 74 50.30 31.25 13.47
CA ALA A 74 50.43 31.21 12.05
C ALA A 74 51.80 31.73 11.58
N SER A 75 52.37 31.12 10.55
CA SER A 75 52.79 31.83 9.33
C SER A 75 53.57 30.89 8.38
N LYS A 76 53.52 31.27 7.10
CA LYS A 76 54.36 30.84 5.98
C LYS A 76 53.90 29.62 5.19
N LYS A 77 53.09 29.97 4.20
CA LYS A 77 53.00 29.36 2.87
C LYS A 77 54.39 28.99 2.28
N ILE A 78 54.33 28.06 1.31
CA ILE A 78 55.17 27.94 0.10
C ILE A 78 56.41 27.02 0.22
N PHE A 79 56.36 25.94 -0.60
CA PHE A 79 57.37 24.92 -0.95
C PHE A 79 57.74 23.83 0.07
N ARG A 80 57.06 22.67 -0.03
CA ARG A 80 57.74 21.36 0.04
C ARG A 80 57.03 20.36 -0.88
N VAL A 81 57.80 19.83 -1.82
CA VAL A 81 57.47 18.74 -2.74
C VAL A 81 57.13 17.49 -1.91
N PRO A 82 56.07 16.72 -2.20
CA PRO A 82 55.86 15.46 -1.51
C PRO A 82 56.90 14.45 -1.98
N GLU A 83 57.66 13.91 -1.04
CA GLU A 83 58.45 12.70 -1.23
C GLU A 83 57.51 11.54 -1.59
N ALA A 84 57.95 10.74 -2.55
CA ALA A 84 57.37 9.45 -2.83
C ALA A 84 57.73 8.49 -1.68
N SER A 85 56.73 7.85 -1.11
CA SER A 85 56.90 6.51 -0.56
C SER A 85 55.70 5.67 -0.94
N GLU A 86 56.01 4.71 -1.81
CA GLU A 86 55.22 3.58 -2.23
C GLU A 86 54.80 2.74 -1.01
N ASP A 87 53.53 2.33 -0.94
CA ASP A 87 53.18 0.92 -0.73
C ASP A 87 51.65 0.73 -0.65
N SER A 88 51.10 0.02 -1.63
CA SER A 88 49.92 -0.82 -1.47
C SER A 88 49.78 -1.61 -2.76
N ASP A 89 49.84 -2.94 -2.63
CA ASP A 89 49.69 -4.00 -3.64
C ASP A 89 48.46 -3.86 -4.55
N ARG A 90 48.38 -2.78 -5.32
CA ARG A 90 47.21 -2.43 -6.11
C ARG A 90 47.45 -2.85 -7.56
N PRO A 91 46.75 -3.87 -8.05
CA PRO A 91 46.96 -4.36 -9.41
C PRO A 91 46.54 -3.31 -10.44
N VAL A 92 47.28 -3.22 -11.53
CA VAL A 92 47.23 -2.15 -12.55
C VAL A 92 45.85 -2.00 -13.23
N TRP A 93 45.00 -3.03 -13.19
CA TRP A 93 43.64 -2.98 -13.73
C TRP A 93 42.65 -2.20 -12.85
N ALA A 94 42.99 -1.98 -11.57
CA ALA A 94 42.16 -1.21 -10.66
C ALA A 94 42.39 0.28 -10.93
N GLY A 95 41.53 0.87 -11.77
CA GLY A 95 41.52 2.28 -12.11
C GLY A 95 41.61 3.23 -10.90
N VAL A 96 41.96 4.49 -11.18
CA VAL A 96 42.20 5.55 -10.19
C VAL A 96 41.06 5.61 -9.18
N LYS A 97 41.39 5.67 -7.88
CA LYS A 97 40.40 5.90 -6.80
C LYS A 97 39.64 7.18 -7.15
N GLY A 98 38.39 7.04 -7.57
CA GLY A 98 37.51 8.16 -7.86
C GLY A 98 37.56 9.12 -6.67
N GLY A 99 38.04 10.33 -6.91
CA GLY A 99 37.99 11.40 -5.92
C GLY A 99 36.56 11.54 -5.41
N LYS A 100 36.39 11.92 -4.14
CA LYS A 100 35.09 12.10 -3.44
C LYS A 100 33.99 12.46 -4.43
N SER A 101 33.27 11.44 -4.91
CA SER A 101 32.09 11.67 -5.70
C SER A 101 31.12 12.31 -4.72
N GLY A 102 30.76 13.55 -4.99
CA GLY A 102 29.74 14.27 -4.23
C GLY A 102 28.54 13.34 -4.05
N GLY A 103 27.91 13.42 -2.87
CA GLY A 103 26.73 12.65 -2.54
C GLY A 103 25.80 12.57 -3.74
N GLY A 104 25.41 11.33 -4.10
CA GLY A 104 24.71 11.00 -5.33
C GLY A 104 23.70 12.09 -5.68
N GLY A 105 23.96 12.75 -6.81
CA GLY A 105 23.08 13.78 -7.33
C GLY A 105 21.65 13.24 -7.46
N LYS A 106 20.69 14.14 -7.29
CA LYS A 106 19.27 13.87 -7.45
C LYS A 106 19.03 13.03 -8.72
N PRO A 107 18.38 11.85 -8.62
CA PRO A 107 18.09 11.01 -9.79
C PRO A 107 17.33 11.80 -10.86
N ALA A 108 17.64 11.54 -12.12
CA ALA A 108 16.84 12.09 -13.22
C ALA A 108 15.38 11.62 -13.06
N GLY A 109 14.46 12.57 -12.87
CA GLY A 109 13.05 12.30 -12.61
C GLY A 109 12.58 12.44 -11.16
N ALA A 110 13.48 12.70 -10.20
CA ALA A 110 13.03 13.02 -8.85
C ALA A 110 12.31 14.38 -8.85
N GLY A 111 11.20 14.47 -8.11
CA GLY A 111 10.40 15.68 -7.95
C GLY A 111 11.21 16.87 -7.43
N SER A 112 10.91 18.08 -7.93
CA SER A 112 11.64 19.33 -7.63
C SER A 112 11.14 20.05 -6.39
N LYS A 113 9.93 19.72 -5.93
CA LYS A 113 9.39 20.14 -4.65
C LYS A 113 9.30 18.94 -3.69
N LYS A 114 9.28 19.19 -2.37
CA LYS A 114 8.83 18.16 -1.43
C LYS A 114 7.40 17.77 -1.83
N GLY A 115 7.16 16.48 -2.08
CA GLY A 115 5.85 15.96 -2.50
C GLY A 115 5.58 15.94 -4.01
N ASP A 116 6.58 16.20 -4.85
CA ASP A 116 6.39 16.48 -6.29
C ASP A 116 6.29 15.21 -7.18
N LEU A 117 5.88 14.07 -6.60
CA LEU A 117 5.30 12.91 -7.32
C LEU A 117 4.63 11.92 -6.37
N TYR A 118 5.16 11.80 -5.14
CA TYR A 118 4.59 11.04 -4.03
C TYR A 118 4.70 11.88 -2.76
N GLY A 119 3.87 12.91 -2.63
CA GLY A 119 3.58 13.48 -1.31
C GLY A 119 3.11 12.42 -0.34
N ASP A 120 3.03 12.76 0.94
CA ASP A 120 2.44 11.87 1.95
C ASP A 120 1.12 11.32 1.39
N MET A 121 1.05 10.00 1.22
CA MET A 121 -0.08 9.39 0.55
C MET A 121 -1.24 9.44 1.51
N VAL A 122 -2.22 10.27 1.19
CA VAL A 122 -3.40 10.47 2.02
C VAL A 122 -4.64 10.04 1.27
N VAL A 123 -5.68 9.71 2.01
CA VAL A 123 -6.97 9.38 1.41
C VAL A 123 -7.60 10.62 0.77
N LEU A 124 -7.92 10.51 -0.52
CA LEU A 124 -8.48 11.60 -1.31
C LEU A 124 -9.94 11.33 -1.70
N LEU A 125 -10.69 12.39 -1.92
CA LEU A 125 -11.97 12.31 -2.61
C LEU A 125 -11.71 12.09 -4.11
N ARG A 126 -12.20 10.96 -4.64
CA ARG A 126 -11.95 10.50 -6.01
C ARG A 126 -13.25 10.23 -6.75
N ASP A 127 -13.20 10.22 -8.08
CA ASP A 127 -14.27 9.72 -8.93
C ASP A 127 -14.26 8.18 -9.03
N ALA A 128 -15.20 7.63 -9.81
CA ALA A 128 -15.33 6.18 -10.01
C ALA A 128 -14.08 5.52 -10.63
N ASN A 129 -13.23 6.25 -11.36
CA ASN A 129 -11.98 5.71 -11.92
C ASN A 129 -10.77 5.97 -11.03
N GLY A 130 -10.98 6.58 -9.85
CA GLY A 130 -9.93 6.92 -8.92
C GLY A 130 -9.24 8.27 -9.19
N ALA A 131 -9.67 9.04 -10.18
CA ALA A 131 -9.12 10.38 -10.40
C ALA A 131 -9.55 11.32 -9.26
N PRO A 132 -8.65 12.13 -8.68
CA PRO A 132 -8.99 13.02 -7.59
C PRO A 132 -9.96 14.11 -8.06
N ILE A 133 -11.04 14.32 -7.30
CA ILE A 133 -11.98 15.40 -7.56
C ILE A 133 -11.38 16.70 -7.03
N LEU A 134 -11.11 17.64 -7.92
CA LEU A 134 -10.55 18.94 -7.55
C LEU A 134 -11.64 19.89 -7.05
N ASN A 135 -11.29 20.75 -6.08
CA ASN A 135 -12.16 21.83 -5.65
C ASN A 135 -12.19 22.97 -6.69
N SER A 136 -12.97 24.02 -6.44
CA SER A 136 -13.09 25.20 -7.33
C SER A 136 -11.77 25.96 -7.54
N ALA A 137 -10.78 25.76 -6.67
CA ALA A 137 -9.44 26.34 -6.78
C ALA A 137 -8.45 25.41 -7.51
N GLY A 138 -8.88 24.24 -7.99
CA GLY A 138 -8.03 23.26 -8.67
C GLY A 138 -7.13 22.45 -7.72
N LEU A 139 -7.43 22.43 -6.43
CA LEU A 139 -6.69 21.65 -5.43
C LEU A 139 -7.38 20.30 -5.18
N VAL A 140 -6.57 19.27 -4.89
CA VAL A 140 -7.08 17.96 -4.48
C VAL A 140 -7.86 18.07 -3.17
N GLN A 141 -8.82 17.19 -2.94
CA GLN A 141 -9.63 17.21 -1.72
C GLN A 141 -9.27 16.03 -0.82
N VAL A 142 -8.76 16.32 0.38
CA VAL A 142 -8.40 15.31 1.39
C VAL A 142 -9.61 15.00 2.25
N ILE A 143 -9.89 13.72 2.49
CA ILE A 143 -11.02 13.28 3.31
C ILE A 143 -10.69 13.48 4.79
N ALA A 144 -11.66 14.00 5.54
CA ALA A 144 -11.52 14.27 6.96
C ALA A 144 -11.68 13.01 7.83
N TYR A 145 -10.63 12.74 8.60
CA TYR A 145 -10.44 11.88 9.76
C TYR A 145 -11.03 12.32 11.11
N VAL A 146 -11.77 11.49 11.84
CA VAL A 146 -11.94 11.67 13.30
C VAL A 146 -11.68 10.37 14.05
N TYR A 147 -11.23 10.49 15.31
CA TYR A 147 -11.11 9.32 16.20
C TYR A 147 -12.46 8.96 16.80
N ASP A 148 -12.83 7.69 16.70
CA ASP A 148 -13.99 7.15 17.41
C ASP A 148 -13.69 6.98 18.92
N THR A 149 -14.71 6.58 19.68
CA THR A 149 -14.59 6.34 21.14
C THR A 149 -13.62 5.21 21.51
N ASN A 150 -13.27 4.35 20.55
CA ASN A 150 -12.33 3.24 20.72
C ASN A 150 -10.90 3.62 20.27
N GLY A 151 -10.69 4.86 19.81
CA GLY A 151 -9.41 5.34 19.28
C GLY A 151 -9.11 4.88 17.85
N ASN A 152 -10.09 4.39 17.10
CA ASN A 152 -9.92 4.07 15.68
C ASN A 152 -10.19 5.32 14.83
N LEU A 153 -9.45 5.45 13.73
CA LEU A 153 -9.63 6.54 12.80
C LEU A 153 -10.78 6.19 11.83
N VAL A 154 -11.82 7.01 11.80
CA VAL A 154 -13.02 6.82 10.97
C VAL A 154 -13.33 8.07 10.13
N PRO A 155 -13.84 7.90 8.89
CA PRO A 155 -14.13 9.05 8.03
C PRO A 155 -15.27 9.88 8.61
N LEU A 156 -15.08 11.19 8.67
CA LEU A 156 -16.09 12.16 9.07
C LEU A 156 -17.17 12.26 7.99
N LYS A 157 -18.42 12.12 8.40
CA LYS A 157 -19.59 12.20 7.53
C LYS A 157 -20.52 13.33 7.96
N ASP A 158 -21.15 13.95 6.97
CA ASP A 158 -22.21 14.93 7.22
C ASP A 158 -23.50 14.23 7.73
N ALA A 159 -24.50 15.03 8.11
CA ALA A 159 -25.80 14.52 8.56
C ALA A 159 -26.57 13.71 7.49
N SER A 160 -26.18 13.81 6.21
CA SER A 160 -26.76 13.05 5.09
C SER A 160 -25.97 11.77 4.78
N GLY A 161 -24.86 11.53 5.49
CA GLY A 161 -23.98 10.38 5.29
C GLY A 161 -22.89 10.57 4.23
N ASN A 162 -22.72 11.77 3.68
CA ASN A 162 -21.65 12.07 2.72
C ASN A 162 -20.32 12.33 3.40
N LEU A 163 -19.23 12.06 2.69
CA LEU A 163 -17.86 12.29 3.17
C LEU A 163 -17.56 13.80 3.27
N VAL A 164 -16.91 14.21 4.35
CA VAL A 164 -16.46 15.60 4.55
C VAL A 164 -14.99 15.72 4.16
N THR A 165 -14.63 16.82 3.51
CA THR A 165 -13.24 17.14 3.12
C THR A 165 -12.64 18.21 4.02
N ILE A 166 -11.32 18.18 4.19
CA ILE A 166 -10.59 19.16 4.99
C ILE A 166 -10.43 20.45 4.16
N PRO A 167 -10.88 21.62 4.65
CA PRO A 167 -10.72 22.87 3.93
C PRO A 167 -9.26 23.34 3.94
N TYR A 168 -8.90 24.15 2.94
CA TYR A 168 -7.61 24.83 2.87
C TYR A 168 -7.73 26.22 3.48
N ASN A 169 -6.74 26.61 4.29
CA ASN A 169 -6.63 27.97 4.82
C ASN A 169 -6.12 28.96 3.75
N ALA A 170 -6.01 30.25 4.10
CA ALA A 170 -5.57 31.30 3.20
C ALA A 170 -4.11 31.12 2.71
N GLU A 171 -3.30 30.40 3.49
CA GLU A 171 -1.92 30.05 3.20
C GLU A 171 -1.78 28.80 2.30
N GLY A 172 -2.87 28.09 2.03
CA GLY A 172 -2.89 26.87 1.21
C GLY A 172 -2.57 25.58 1.97
N ASP A 173 -2.54 25.62 3.30
CA ASP A 173 -2.39 24.45 4.17
C ASP A 173 -3.77 23.87 4.55
N LEU A 174 -3.80 22.58 4.88
CA LEU A 174 -5.01 21.92 5.37
C LEU A 174 -5.35 22.40 6.79
N GLU A 175 -6.62 22.72 7.02
CA GLU A 175 -7.10 23.03 8.37
C GLU A 175 -7.05 21.80 9.29
N THR A 176 -6.84 22.04 10.59
CA THR A 176 -6.73 20.98 11.60
C THR A 176 -8.02 20.76 12.39
N SER A 177 -9.06 21.57 12.13
CA SER A 177 -10.36 21.42 12.78
C SER A 177 -11.49 21.90 11.87
N ILE A 178 -12.63 21.22 11.92
CA ILE A 178 -13.86 21.64 11.23
C ILE A 178 -14.91 21.90 12.30
N ASN A 179 -15.44 23.13 12.38
CA ASN A 179 -16.46 23.54 13.36
C ASN A 179 -16.10 23.20 14.82
N GLY A 180 -14.82 23.35 15.19
CA GLY A 180 -14.31 23.06 16.53
C GLY A 180 -14.04 21.58 16.82
N VAL A 181 -14.27 20.69 15.86
CA VAL A 181 -13.89 19.28 15.95
C VAL A 181 -12.51 19.09 15.30
N PRO A 182 -11.50 18.57 16.02
CA PRO A 182 -10.21 18.23 15.43
C PRO A 182 -10.37 17.19 14.32
N VAL A 183 -9.72 17.43 13.18
CA VAL A 183 -9.73 16.51 12.03
C VAL A 183 -8.31 16.14 11.61
N TYR A 184 -8.20 14.96 11.01
CA TYR A 184 -6.91 14.37 10.61
C TYR A 184 -6.98 13.91 9.15
N SER A 185 -5.85 13.82 8.47
CA SER A 185 -5.75 13.04 7.24
C SER A 185 -5.49 11.57 7.58
N ALA A 186 -6.10 10.65 6.84
CA ALA A 186 -5.71 9.23 6.91
C ALA A 186 -4.60 8.97 5.89
N GLU A 187 -3.54 8.28 6.33
CA GLU A 187 -2.45 7.83 5.46
C GLU A 187 -2.81 6.52 4.76
N VAL A 188 -2.27 6.35 3.55
CA VAL A 188 -2.42 5.12 2.79
C VAL A 188 -1.19 4.26 2.98
N GLU A 189 -1.36 3.14 3.67
CA GLU A 189 -0.30 2.17 3.91
C GLU A 189 -0.17 1.21 2.72
N LEU A 190 1.03 1.14 2.14
CA LEU A 190 1.33 0.20 1.05
C LEU A 190 1.96 -1.09 1.57
N GLY A 191 2.59 -1.06 2.73
CA GLY A 191 3.34 -2.20 3.27
C GLY A 191 4.28 -2.79 2.22
N ARG A 192 4.14 -4.07 1.90
CA ARG A 192 4.92 -4.79 0.87
C ARG A 192 4.79 -4.20 -0.53
N LEU A 193 3.66 -3.58 -0.86
CA LEU A 193 3.45 -2.95 -2.18
C LEU A 193 4.36 -1.73 -2.38
N SER A 194 4.99 -1.20 -1.31
CA SER A 194 6.02 -0.17 -1.40
C SER A 194 7.19 -0.57 -2.31
N VAL A 195 7.38 -1.88 -2.54
CA VAL A 195 8.36 -2.40 -3.51
C VAL A 195 8.12 -1.91 -4.94
N GLY A 196 6.91 -1.45 -5.30
CA GLY A 196 6.64 -0.80 -6.58
C GLY A 196 7.48 0.46 -6.83
N ARG A 197 8.04 1.07 -5.78
CA ARG A 197 8.96 2.22 -5.87
C ARG A 197 10.42 1.81 -6.06
N ALA A 198 10.71 0.51 -6.06
CA ALA A 198 12.06 0.01 -6.28
C ALA A 198 12.51 0.33 -7.72
N PRO A 199 13.83 0.32 -7.99
CA PRO A 199 14.33 0.48 -9.35
C PRO A 199 13.67 -0.52 -10.30
N THR A 200 13.29 -0.06 -11.50
CA THR A 200 12.52 -0.85 -12.49
C THR A 200 13.08 -2.25 -12.75
N LYS A 201 14.41 -2.41 -12.72
CA LYS A 201 15.09 -3.71 -12.86
C LYS A 201 14.59 -4.81 -11.91
N VAL A 202 14.07 -4.45 -10.73
CA VAL A 202 13.57 -5.41 -9.73
C VAL A 202 12.29 -6.06 -10.25
N LEU A 203 11.34 -5.26 -10.73
CA LEU A 203 10.09 -5.77 -11.32
C LEU A 203 10.34 -6.41 -12.68
N THR A 204 11.27 -5.90 -13.49
CA THR A 204 11.65 -6.55 -14.76
C THR A 204 12.19 -7.97 -14.54
N HIS A 205 13.13 -8.16 -13.60
CA HIS A 205 13.64 -9.50 -13.29
C HIS A 205 12.53 -10.44 -12.81
N SER A 206 11.65 -9.94 -11.94
CA SER A 206 10.53 -10.73 -11.41
C SER A 206 9.52 -11.08 -12.51
N LEU A 207 9.31 -10.18 -13.48
CA LEU A 207 8.51 -10.43 -14.67
C LEU A 207 9.14 -11.53 -15.53
N ASP A 208 10.44 -11.45 -15.80
CA ASP A 208 11.17 -12.45 -16.59
C ASP A 208 11.06 -13.85 -15.96
N GLU A 209 11.23 -13.94 -14.63
CA GLU A 209 11.03 -15.20 -13.89
C GLU A 209 9.60 -15.73 -14.01
N ALA A 210 8.60 -14.88 -13.79
CA ALA A 210 7.20 -15.27 -13.89
C ALA A 210 6.82 -15.72 -15.31
N MET A 211 7.22 -14.94 -16.32
CA MET A 211 6.95 -15.22 -17.73
C MET A 211 7.67 -16.47 -18.21
N SER A 212 8.89 -16.75 -17.72
CA SER A 212 9.61 -17.99 -18.04
C SER A 212 8.83 -19.24 -17.63
N LYS A 213 8.10 -19.17 -16.50
CA LYS A 213 7.22 -20.25 -16.02
C LYS A 213 5.93 -20.32 -16.85
N LEU A 214 5.29 -19.17 -17.07
CA LEU A 214 3.99 -19.08 -17.76
C LEU A 214 4.06 -19.45 -19.24
N THR A 215 5.19 -19.21 -19.90
CA THR A 215 5.40 -19.45 -21.34
C THR A 215 6.22 -20.70 -21.64
N ALA A 216 6.57 -21.47 -20.60
CA ALA A 216 7.30 -22.72 -20.76
C ALA A 216 6.51 -23.70 -21.65
N SER A 217 7.22 -24.44 -22.51
CA SER A 217 6.58 -25.44 -23.37
C SER A 217 5.86 -26.49 -22.52
N GLY A 218 4.57 -26.71 -22.79
CA GLY A 218 3.74 -27.64 -22.03
C GLY A 218 3.25 -27.11 -20.68
N ALA A 219 3.44 -25.81 -20.38
CA ALA A 219 2.86 -25.19 -19.19
C ALA A 219 1.33 -25.24 -19.22
N VAL A 220 0.74 -25.80 -18.18
CA VAL A 220 -0.71 -25.77 -17.94
C VAL A 220 -1.01 -24.64 -16.96
N ILE A 221 -1.67 -23.60 -17.47
CA ILE A 221 -2.06 -22.42 -16.70
C ILE A 221 -3.46 -22.61 -16.14
N ALA A 222 -3.59 -22.53 -14.83
CA ALA A 222 -4.87 -22.64 -14.13
C ALA A 222 -4.93 -21.65 -12.96
N LEU A 223 -6.08 -21.60 -12.28
CA LEU A 223 -6.25 -20.84 -11.04
C LEU A 223 -6.31 -21.81 -9.85
N ASP A 224 -5.74 -21.41 -8.73
CA ASP A 224 -6.01 -22.08 -7.46
C ASP A 224 -7.37 -21.62 -6.88
N SER A 225 -7.79 -22.23 -5.77
CA SER A 225 -9.06 -21.89 -5.10
C SER A 225 -9.13 -20.44 -4.60
N THR A 226 -7.98 -19.76 -4.53
CA THR A 226 -7.85 -18.36 -4.11
C THR A 226 -7.76 -17.39 -5.29
N GLY A 227 -7.87 -17.88 -6.53
CA GLY A 227 -7.79 -17.07 -7.75
C GLY A 227 -6.37 -16.74 -8.21
N ARG A 228 -5.33 -17.27 -7.56
CA ARG A 228 -3.93 -17.05 -7.98
C ARG A 228 -3.57 -17.94 -9.15
N LEU A 229 -2.69 -17.44 -10.03
CA LEU A 229 -2.19 -18.21 -11.17
C LEU A 229 -1.34 -19.39 -10.68
N THR A 230 -1.55 -20.52 -11.32
CA THR A 230 -0.77 -21.75 -11.13
C THR A 230 -0.16 -22.19 -12.45
N VAL A 231 1.05 -22.75 -12.39
CA VAL A 231 1.75 -23.35 -13.52
C VAL A 231 1.97 -24.81 -13.18
N ASN A 232 1.38 -25.72 -13.95
CA ASN A 232 1.46 -27.17 -13.71
C ASN A 232 1.03 -27.56 -12.28
N GLY A 233 0.02 -26.87 -11.74
CA GLY A 233 -0.50 -27.09 -10.38
C GLY A 233 0.29 -26.41 -9.26
N VAL A 234 1.38 -25.70 -9.55
CA VAL A 234 2.15 -24.93 -8.56
C VAL A 234 1.77 -23.45 -8.63
N THR A 235 1.31 -22.88 -7.52
CA THR A 235 0.94 -21.47 -7.44
C THR A 235 2.16 -20.55 -7.56
N ILE A 236 2.00 -19.46 -8.31
CA ILE A 236 2.93 -18.32 -8.30
C ILE A 236 2.74 -17.57 -6.98
N ASP A 237 3.50 -17.95 -5.96
CA ASP A 237 3.40 -17.38 -4.60
C ASP A 237 4.41 -16.26 -4.31
N SER A 238 5.21 -15.85 -5.31
CA SER A 238 6.14 -14.73 -5.16
C SER A 238 5.40 -13.39 -5.31
N PRO A 239 5.46 -12.50 -4.30
CA PRO A 239 4.67 -11.26 -4.38
C PRO A 239 5.25 -10.24 -5.34
N LEU A 240 6.56 -10.32 -5.59
CA LEU A 240 7.23 -9.57 -6.66
C LEU A 240 6.81 -10.03 -8.06
N GLU A 241 6.71 -11.34 -8.28
CA GLU A 241 6.22 -11.89 -9.56
C GLU A 241 4.77 -11.46 -9.81
N ASN A 242 3.90 -11.57 -8.80
CA ASN A 242 2.51 -11.14 -8.91
C ASN A 242 2.38 -9.64 -9.17
N LEU A 243 3.19 -8.80 -8.53
CA LEU A 243 3.16 -7.36 -8.78
C LEU A 243 3.62 -6.99 -10.20
N ALA A 244 4.65 -7.68 -10.71
CA ALA A 244 5.15 -7.44 -12.05
C ALA A 244 4.17 -7.93 -13.14
N LEU A 245 3.49 -9.06 -12.90
CA LEU A 245 2.39 -9.53 -13.74
C LEU A 245 1.21 -8.54 -13.70
N TYR A 246 0.90 -7.99 -12.53
CA TYR A 246 -0.15 -6.98 -12.37
C TYR A 246 0.17 -5.74 -13.20
N GLU A 247 1.38 -5.19 -13.06
CA GLU A 247 1.84 -4.06 -13.86
C GLU A 247 1.68 -4.31 -15.37
N THR A 248 2.14 -5.47 -15.83
CA THR A 248 2.09 -5.84 -17.25
C THR A 248 0.65 -5.93 -17.73
N TYR A 249 -0.21 -6.67 -17.02
CA TYR A 249 -1.59 -6.87 -17.39
C TYR A 249 -2.37 -5.55 -17.41
N MET A 250 -2.20 -4.70 -16.40
CA MET A 250 -2.90 -3.42 -16.32
C MET A 250 -2.46 -2.44 -17.43
N LYS A 251 -1.22 -2.55 -17.93
CA LYS A 251 -0.74 -1.72 -19.05
C LYS A 251 -1.19 -2.21 -20.43
N THR A 252 -1.29 -3.52 -20.64
CA THR A 252 -1.49 -4.11 -21.97
C THR A 252 -2.85 -4.79 -22.16
N GLY A 253 -3.59 -5.03 -21.06
CA GLY A 253 -4.78 -5.86 -21.01
C GLY A 253 -4.53 -7.37 -21.15
N THR A 254 -3.26 -7.81 -21.27
CA THR A 254 -2.90 -9.21 -21.52
C THR A 254 -1.56 -9.58 -20.88
N LEU A 255 -1.30 -10.87 -20.70
CA LEU A 255 0.05 -11.37 -20.46
C LEU A 255 0.60 -11.93 -21.78
N PRO A 256 1.64 -11.32 -22.38
CA PRO A 256 2.12 -11.71 -23.70
C PRO A 256 2.48 -13.20 -23.79
N GLY A 257 1.88 -13.93 -24.74
CA GLY A 257 2.15 -15.35 -24.95
C GLY A 257 1.50 -16.29 -23.93
N VAL A 258 0.62 -15.79 -23.06
CA VAL A 258 -0.06 -16.59 -22.03
C VAL A 258 -1.56 -16.57 -22.30
N THR A 259 -2.17 -17.75 -22.42
CA THR A 259 -3.62 -17.88 -22.44
C THR A 259 -4.14 -17.94 -21.01
N LEU A 260 -4.82 -16.88 -20.58
CA LEU A 260 -5.36 -16.78 -19.23
C LEU A 260 -6.65 -17.61 -19.08
N PRO A 261 -6.89 -18.23 -17.91
CA PRO A 261 -8.16 -18.89 -17.61
C PRO A 261 -9.34 -17.92 -17.69
N ALA A 262 -10.52 -18.39 -18.12
CA ALA A 262 -11.69 -17.53 -18.38
C ALA A 262 -12.16 -16.72 -17.16
N ASN A 263 -11.97 -17.24 -15.94
CA ASN A 263 -12.37 -16.59 -14.69
C ASN A 263 -11.22 -15.81 -14.03
N PHE A 264 -10.12 -15.58 -14.74
CA PHE A 264 -8.99 -14.83 -14.20
C PHE A 264 -9.37 -13.37 -13.96
N ASN A 265 -9.11 -12.89 -12.74
CA ASN A 265 -9.28 -11.50 -12.38
C ASN A 265 -7.92 -10.90 -11.98
N PRO A 266 -7.45 -9.82 -12.65
CA PRO A 266 -6.18 -9.17 -12.31
C PRO A 266 -6.10 -8.62 -10.88
N ALA A 267 -7.24 -8.41 -10.21
CA ALA A 267 -7.29 -8.04 -8.79
C ALA A 267 -6.60 -9.09 -7.90
N ALA A 268 -6.63 -10.37 -8.30
CA ALA A 268 -5.93 -11.44 -7.59
C ALA A 268 -4.39 -11.30 -7.63
N LEU A 269 -3.84 -10.71 -8.69
CA LEU A 269 -2.40 -10.43 -8.78
C LEU A 269 -1.99 -9.35 -7.78
N LEU A 270 -2.77 -8.25 -7.69
CA LEU A 270 -2.52 -7.21 -6.70
C LEU A 270 -2.67 -7.75 -5.27
N ALA A 271 -3.69 -8.57 -5.03
CA ALA A 271 -3.91 -9.23 -3.75
C ALA A 271 -2.74 -10.14 -3.33
N ALA A 272 -2.24 -10.96 -4.26
CA ALA A 272 -1.09 -11.84 -4.00
C ALA A 272 0.22 -11.06 -3.78
N ALA A 273 0.35 -9.87 -4.37
CA ALA A 273 1.47 -8.97 -4.14
C ALA A 273 1.44 -8.29 -2.76
N ALA A 274 0.25 -8.06 -2.20
CA ALA A 274 0.04 -7.27 -1.00
C ALA A 274 0.43 -7.98 0.31
N ASP A 275 0.34 -7.23 1.41
CA ASP A 275 0.47 -7.78 2.75
C ASP A 275 -0.75 -8.59 3.14
N LYS A 276 -0.52 -9.86 3.54
CA LYS A 276 -1.58 -10.81 3.91
C LYS A 276 -2.49 -10.30 5.03
N THR A 277 -2.02 -9.40 5.89
CA THR A 277 -2.80 -8.84 7.00
C THR A 277 -3.33 -7.44 6.72
N GLY A 278 -2.97 -6.84 5.58
CA GLY A 278 -3.35 -5.49 5.20
C GLY A 278 -4.79 -5.36 4.75
N ASN A 279 -5.12 -4.20 4.19
CA ASN A 279 -6.38 -3.93 3.51
C ASN A 279 -6.05 -3.20 2.20
N ILE A 280 -6.73 -3.57 1.11
CA ILE A 280 -6.58 -2.87 -0.17
C ILE A 280 -7.77 -1.93 -0.31
N SER A 281 -7.50 -0.63 -0.27
CA SER A 281 -8.50 0.43 -0.52
C SER A 281 -8.41 0.96 -1.96
N VAL A 282 -9.39 1.76 -2.38
CA VAL A 282 -9.35 2.48 -3.67
C VAL A 282 -8.08 3.31 -3.78
N ASP A 283 -7.71 4.05 -2.73
CA ASP A 283 -6.46 4.82 -2.73
C ASP A 283 -5.24 3.91 -2.89
N THR A 284 -5.22 2.72 -2.26
CA THR A 284 -4.12 1.75 -2.44
C THR A 284 -3.96 1.39 -3.92
N VAL A 285 -5.06 1.01 -4.59
CA VAL A 285 -5.06 0.67 -6.02
C VAL A 285 -4.59 1.84 -6.87
N VAL A 286 -5.15 3.03 -6.65
CA VAL A 286 -4.86 4.20 -7.48
C VAL A 286 -3.42 4.69 -7.29
N TYR A 287 -2.93 4.72 -6.05
CA TYR A 287 -1.53 5.06 -5.78
C TYR A 287 -0.59 4.02 -6.38
N MET A 288 -0.92 2.73 -6.30
CA MET A 288 -0.13 1.68 -6.95
C MET A 288 -0.11 1.84 -8.47
N ASN A 289 -1.24 2.13 -9.10
CA ASN A 289 -1.29 2.42 -10.54
C ASN A 289 -0.43 3.63 -10.92
N SER A 290 -0.40 4.67 -10.09
CA SER A 290 0.48 5.83 -10.31
C SER A 290 1.96 5.52 -10.06
N ILE A 291 2.28 4.70 -9.06
CA ILE A 291 3.65 4.26 -8.76
C ILE A 291 4.23 3.42 -9.90
N LEU A 292 3.44 2.50 -10.44
CA LEU A 292 3.83 1.60 -11.51
C LEU A 292 3.77 2.27 -12.90
N GLY A 293 3.34 3.54 -13.00
CA GLY A 293 3.20 4.26 -14.26
C GLY A 293 2.08 3.71 -15.17
N ILE A 294 1.04 3.10 -14.58
CA ILE A 294 -0.22 2.77 -15.24
C ILE A 294 -1.06 4.05 -15.41
N ASN A 295 -1.14 4.85 -14.35
CA ASN A 295 -1.63 6.23 -14.43
C ASN A 295 -0.49 7.17 -14.86
N ASN A 296 -0.82 8.26 -15.55
CA ASN A 296 0.17 9.23 -16.04
C ASN A 296 -0.13 10.67 -15.59
N GLY A 297 -0.41 10.88 -14.29
CA GLY A 297 -0.62 12.20 -13.67
C GLY A 297 -1.91 12.93 -14.07
N THR A 298 -2.25 12.92 -15.36
CA THR A 298 -3.47 13.50 -15.94
C THR A 298 -4.43 12.44 -16.47
N THR A 299 -3.94 11.22 -16.72
CA THR A 299 -4.75 10.08 -17.19
C THR A 299 -4.77 8.99 -16.13
N TYR A 300 -5.97 8.56 -15.76
CA TYR A 300 -6.21 7.45 -14.84
C TYR A 300 -6.70 6.22 -15.60
N TYR A 301 -6.36 5.04 -15.10
CA TYR A 301 -6.87 3.78 -15.63
C TYR A 301 -8.40 3.75 -15.55
N THR A 302 -9.06 3.45 -16.67
CA THR A 302 -10.51 3.28 -16.70
C THR A 302 -10.86 1.88 -16.25
N PHE A 303 -11.46 1.77 -15.06
CA PHE A 303 -11.95 0.50 -14.57
C PHE A 303 -13.31 0.21 -15.19
N THR A 304 -13.45 -0.98 -15.77
CA THR A 304 -14.70 -1.46 -16.38
C THR A 304 -15.21 -2.71 -15.66
N THR A 305 -14.57 -3.08 -14.54
CA THR A 305 -14.90 -4.27 -13.77
C THR A 305 -16.15 -4.00 -12.95
N ASP A 306 -17.14 -4.86 -13.09
CA ASP A 306 -18.31 -4.97 -12.23
C ASP A 306 -18.05 -6.17 -11.31
N TYR A 307 -17.83 -5.92 -10.02
CA TYR A 307 -17.45 -6.95 -9.07
C TYR A 307 -18.62 -7.33 -8.17
N ASP A 308 -19.06 -8.58 -8.30
CA ASP A 308 -19.99 -9.18 -7.36
C ASP A 308 -19.32 -10.32 -6.57
N ARG A 309 -19.24 -10.13 -5.25
CA ARG A 309 -18.61 -11.09 -4.32
C ARG A 309 -19.34 -12.43 -4.36
N TYR A 310 -20.67 -12.42 -4.35
CA TYR A 310 -21.45 -13.66 -4.34
C TYR A 310 -21.16 -14.52 -5.58
N THR A 311 -21.23 -13.97 -6.78
CA THR A 311 -20.96 -14.70 -8.03
C THR A 311 -19.53 -15.20 -8.11
N THR A 312 -18.57 -14.42 -7.61
CA THR A 312 -17.15 -14.80 -7.55
C THR A 312 -16.92 -15.98 -6.61
N TRP A 313 -17.50 -15.95 -5.40
CA TRP A 313 -17.11 -16.86 -4.32
C TRP A 313 -18.11 -17.98 -4.01
N LYS A 314 -19.37 -17.91 -4.48
CA LYS A 314 -20.42 -18.89 -4.12
C LYS A 314 -20.06 -20.35 -4.40
N ASN A 315 -19.25 -20.60 -5.43
CA ASN A 315 -18.82 -21.95 -5.84
C ASN A 315 -17.37 -22.24 -5.45
N ALA A 316 -16.66 -21.28 -4.88
CA ALA A 316 -15.25 -21.42 -4.53
C ALA A 316 -15.13 -22.20 -3.22
N THR A 317 -14.32 -23.26 -3.23
CA THR A 317 -14.11 -24.11 -2.06
C THR A 317 -12.62 -24.31 -1.81
N ALA A 318 -12.25 -24.50 -0.55
CA ALA A 318 -10.87 -24.80 -0.16
C ALA A 318 -10.86 -25.90 0.92
N SER A 319 -9.82 -26.72 0.91
CA SER A 319 -9.55 -27.69 1.98
C SER A 319 -8.78 -26.99 3.09
N VAL A 320 -9.36 -26.93 4.28
CA VAL A 320 -8.78 -26.25 5.46
C VAL A 320 -8.82 -27.15 6.70
N LEU A 321 -7.91 -26.88 7.63
CA LEU A 321 -7.83 -27.53 8.92
C LEU A 321 -8.83 -26.89 9.89
N VAL A 322 -9.88 -27.63 10.25
CA VAL A 322 -10.94 -27.21 11.18
C VAL A 322 -10.72 -27.82 12.55
N LEU A 323 -10.72 -26.98 13.59
CA LEU A 323 -10.64 -27.42 14.97
C LEU A 323 -11.91 -28.21 15.34
N GLN A 324 -11.71 -29.45 15.79
CA GLN A 324 -12.79 -30.34 16.15
C GLN A 324 -13.39 -29.99 17.52
N PRO A 325 -14.60 -30.50 17.86
CA PRO A 325 -15.26 -30.20 19.13
C PRO A 325 -14.47 -30.59 20.40
N ASP A 326 -13.44 -31.42 20.25
CA ASP A 326 -12.53 -31.77 21.34
C ASP A 326 -11.58 -30.61 21.73
N GLY A 327 -11.53 -29.54 20.93
CA GLY A 327 -10.70 -28.36 21.16
C GLY A 327 -9.20 -28.59 20.97
N VAL A 328 -8.78 -29.74 20.45
CA VAL A 328 -7.36 -30.12 20.35
C VAL A 328 -6.99 -30.67 18.97
N THR A 329 -7.91 -31.36 18.28
CA THR A 329 -7.59 -31.97 16.98
C THR A 329 -8.06 -31.10 15.82
N TYR A 330 -7.26 -31.08 14.75
CA TYR A 330 -7.61 -30.43 13.49
C TYR A 330 -7.86 -31.50 12.43
N LYS A 331 -8.93 -31.35 11.64
CA LYS A 331 -9.19 -32.21 10.49
C LYS A 331 -9.36 -31.39 9.21
N ALA A 332 -8.89 -31.95 8.11
CA ALA A 332 -9.09 -31.38 6.79
C ALA A 332 -10.57 -31.50 6.40
N GLU A 333 -11.21 -30.36 6.16
CA GLU A 333 -12.58 -30.26 5.70
C GLU A 333 -12.65 -29.30 4.50
N THR A 334 -13.49 -29.63 3.52
CA THR A 334 -13.77 -28.73 2.39
C THR A 334 -14.80 -27.71 2.81
N VAL A 335 -14.42 -26.43 2.81
CA VAL A 335 -15.30 -25.32 3.18
C VAL A 335 -15.63 -24.45 1.96
N ASN A 336 -16.81 -23.84 1.98
CA ASN A 336 -17.19 -22.80 1.03
C ASN A 336 -16.53 -21.48 1.45
N LEU A 337 -15.83 -20.81 0.52
CA LEU A 337 -15.09 -19.59 0.83
C LEU A 337 -16.01 -18.38 1.03
N TYR A 338 -17.17 -18.33 0.36
CA TYR A 338 -18.16 -17.27 0.58
C TYR A 338 -18.70 -17.29 2.02
N ASP A 339 -19.01 -18.48 2.53
CA ASP A 339 -19.51 -18.65 3.88
C ASP A 339 -18.39 -18.47 4.92
N ALA A 340 -17.23 -19.11 4.71
CA ALA A 340 -16.16 -19.13 5.69
C ALA A 340 -15.46 -17.77 5.85
N VAL A 341 -15.26 -17.02 4.76
CA VAL A 341 -14.51 -15.74 4.79
C VAL A 341 -15.44 -14.54 4.94
N PHE A 342 -16.60 -14.57 4.29
CA PHE A 342 -17.50 -13.41 4.23
C PHE A 342 -18.80 -13.60 5.01
N ASN A 343 -18.94 -14.69 5.78
CA ASN A 343 -20.15 -14.99 6.56
C ASN A 343 -21.43 -14.88 5.71
N SER A 344 -21.36 -15.38 4.47
CA SER A 344 -22.43 -15.34 3.48
C SER A 344 -22.96 -13.92 3.18
N THR A 345 -22.15 -12.89 3.43
CA THR A 345 -22.52 -11.47 3.27
C THR A 345 -21.96 -10.92 1.97
N ASN A 346 -22.85 -10.45 1.09
CA ASN A 346 -22.43 -9.85 -0.17
C ASN A 346 -21.82 -8.47 0.09
N TRP A 347 -20.90 -8.06 -0.77
CA TRP A 347 -20.46 -6.68 -0.82
C TRP A 347 -21.59 -5.83 -1.41
N THR A 348 -21.73 -4.59 -0.94
CA THR A 348 -22.66 -3.63 -1.54
C THR A 348 -21.83 -2.60 -2.25
N ASP A 349 -21.94 -2.57 -3.58
CA ASP A 349 -21.31 -1.56 -4.40
C ASP A 349 -21.80 -0.17 -3.97
N PRO A 350 -20.91 0.73 -3.53
CA PRO A 350 -21.30 2.07 -3.17
C PRO A 350 -21.59 2.96 -4.38
N THR A 351 -21.11 2.60 -5.56
CA THR A 351 -21.42 3.29 -6.80
C THR A 351 -22.47 2.48 -7.59
N ALA A 352 -23.04 3.09 -8.63
CA ALA A 352 -24.08 2.45 -9.46
C ALA A 352 -23.51 1.86 -10.75
N VAL A 353 -22.20 2.01 -10.97
CA VAL A 353 -21.48 1.68 -12.21
C VAL A 353 -20.10 1.20 -11.80
N GLY A 354 -19.66 0.07 -12.36
CA GLY A 354 -18.35 -0.51 -12.07
C GLY A 354 -17.20 0.50 -12.10
N GLY A 355 -16.26 0.36 -11.17
CA GLY A 355 -15.20 1.34 -10.95
C GLY A 355 -13.95 0.82 -10.24
N ALA A 356 -13.15 1.77 -9.77
CA ALA A 356 -11.94 1.51 -8.98
C ALA A 356 -12.28 0.92 -7.61
N ASP A 357 -13.46 1.20 -7.09
CA ASP A 357 -14.09 0.59 -5.91
C ASP A 357 -14.39 -0.89 -6.10
N ASP A 358 -15.01 -1.30 -7.21
CA ASP A 358 -15.17 -2.72 -7.55
C ASP A 358 -13.83 -3.44 -7.62
N PHE A 359 -12.85 -2.83 -8.29
CA PHE A 359 -11.52 -3.40 -8.41
C PHE A 359 -10.84 -3.53 -7.04
N ALA A 360 -10.93 -2.50 -6.20
CA ALA A 360 -10.37 -2.52 -4.86
C ALA A 360 -11.07 -3.54 -3.96
N ALA A 361 -12.40 -3.63 -4.03
CA ALA A 361 -13.21 -4.61 -3.31
C ALA A 361 -12.85 -6.05 -3.74
N ALA A 362 -12.73 -6.30 -5.05
CA ALA A 362 -12.26 -7.57 -5.58
C ALA A 362 -10.87 -7.92 -5.05
N ALA A 363 -9.91 -6.99 -5.14
CA ALA A 363 -8.53 -7.20 -4.69
C ALA A 363 -8.46 -7.47 -3.18
N ASN A 364 -9.25 -6.73 -2.39
CA ASN A 364 -9.33 -6.93 -0.95
C ASN A 364 -9.96 -8.29 -0.60
N ASP A 365 -11.02 -8.69 -1.27
CA ASP A 365 -11.67 -9.99 -1.05
C ASP A 365 -10.73 -11.16 -1.43
N TYR A 366 -10.03 -11.06 -2.56
CA TYR A 366 -8.95 -12.00 -2.91
C TYR A 366 -7.89 -12.06 -1.82
N LEU A 367 -7.48 -10.92 -1.26
CA LEU A 367 -6.50 -10.88 -0.17
C LEU A 367 -7.00 -11.61 1.08
N ARG A 368 -8.27 -11.40 1.48
CA ARG A 368 -8.89 -12.09 2.63
C ARG A 368 -8.95 -13.59 2.41
N VAL A 369 -9.30 -14.03 1.21
CA VAL A 369 -9.34 -15.46 0.87
C VAL A 369 -7.94 -16.08 0.87
N ILE A 370 -6.96 -15.42 0.25
CA ILE A 370 -5.55 -15.86 0.24
C ILE A 370 -5.05 -15.98 1.69
N GLN A 371 -5.32 -14.99 2.54
CA GLN A 371 -4.95 -15.02 3.95
C GLN A 371 -5.61 -16.20 4.67
N PHE A 372 -6.92 -16.40 4.50
CA PHE A 372 -7.68 -17.47 5.14
C PHE A 372 -7.14 -18.84 4.77
N VAL A 373 -6.96 -19.12 3.47
CA VAL A 373 -6.43 -20.40 2.97
C VAL A 373 -4.96 -20.58 3.39
N HIS A 374 -4.17 -19.51 3.42
CA HIS A 374 -2.79 -19.61 3.87
C HIS A 374 -2.66 -19.97 5.37
N ASP A 375 -3.52 -19.39 6.21
CA ASP A 375 -3.49 -19.59 7.66
C ASP A 375 -4.16 -20.90 8.10
N ASN A 376 -5.11 -21.43 7.32
CA ASN A 376 -5.86 -22.64 7.66
C ASN A 376 -5.62 -23.81 6.68
N GLY A 377 -4.75 -23.67 5.68
CA GLY A 377 -4.53 -24.69 4.65
C GLY A 377 -3.91 -25.98 5.20
N VAL A 378 -4.27 -27.10 4.57
CA VAL A 378 -3.63 -28.40 4.81
C VAL A 378 -2.25 -28.36 4.15
N ARG A 379 -1.17 -28.43 4.95
CA ARG A 379 0.22 -28.39 4.48
C ARG A 379 0.90 -29.73 4.60
#